data_AF-V4K0J6-F1
#
_entry.id   AF-V4K0J6-F1
#
_cell.length_a   1.000
_cell.length_b   1.000
_cell.length_c   1.000
_cell.angle_alpha   90.00
_cell.angle_beta   90.00
_cell.angle_gamma   90.00
#
_symmetry.space_group_name_H-M   'P 1'
#
loop_
_entity.id
_entity.type
_entity.pdbx_description
1 polymer ?
#
loop_
_entity_poly.entity_id
_entity_poly.type
_entity_poly.pdbx_seq_one_letter_code
_entity_poly.pdbx_strand_id
1 'polypeptide(L)'
;MPGDYIEVGGGVRPYSLSGRLTVAAELMRVLRVSKALTKLPPRCPRDGFTMESLGRGKGYRCPRCGLRLPEDAAIEVELPRALRPGLYLPKAGRLRHLTPVGRPLPTLASLPIGLKASDVLRVYENPS
;
A
#
# COMPACT_ATOMS: atom_id res chain seq x y z
N MET A 1 0.93 1.69 0.15
CA MET A 1 0.63 1.87 1.59
C MET A 1 1.59 1.01 2.39
N PRO A 2 1.94 1.36 3.64
CA PRO A 2 2.70 0.46 4.50
C PRO A 2 2.09 -0.95 4.54
N GLY A 3 2.95 -1.97 4.55
CA GLY A 3 2.54 -3.38 4.52
C GLY A 3 2.26 -3.95 3.11
N ASP A 4 2.21 -3.12 2.07
CA ASP A 4 2.25 -3.62 0.70
C ASP A 4 3.61 -4.27 0.42
N TYR A 5 3.58 -5.41 -0.26
CA TYR A 5 4.79 -6.12 -0.66
C TYR A 5 4.94 -6.05 -2.17
N ILE A 6 6.00 -5.37 -2.63
CA ILE A 6 6.27 -5.13 -4.03
C ILE A 6 7.73 -5.44 -4.35
N GLU A 7 7.95 -5.84 -5.60
CA GLU A 7 9.27 -5.95 -6.21
C GLU A 7 9.39 -4.83 -7.26
N VAL A 8 10.51 -4.10 -7.27
CA VAL A 8 10.75 -2.99 -8.20
C VAL A 8 12.04 -3.25 -8.95
N GLY A 9 11.99 -3.17 -10.28
CA GLY A 9 13.14 -3.26 -11.16
C GLY A 9 13.39 -1.93 -11.88
N GLY A 10 14.66 -1.56 -12.04
CA GLY A 10 15.04 -0.34 -12.74
C GLY A 10 16.47 0.10 -12.47
N GLY A 11 16.89 1.19 -13.09
CA GLY A 11 18.24 1.73 -12.89
C GLY A 11 18.36 2.55 -11.60
N VAL A 12 19.44 2.36 -10.85
CA VAL A 12 19.77 3.18 -9.67
C VAL A 12 20.53 4.42 -10.11
N ARG A 13 20.05 5.61 -9.71
CA ARG A 13 20.72 6.89 -9.98
C ARG A 13 20.58 7.82 -8.77
N PRO A 14 21.59 8.64 -8.46
CA PRO A 14 21.41 9.77 -7.56
C PRO A 14 20.59 10.84 -8.29
N TYR A 15 19.42 11.19 -7.78
CA TYR A 15 18.56 12.23 -8.38
C TYR A 15 18.64 13.59 -7.65
N SER A 16 19.27 13.62 -6.47
CA SER A 16 19.44 14.82 -5.66
C SER A 16 20.90 15.14 -5.37
N LEU A 17 21.19 16.42 -5.15
CA LEU A 17 22.47 16.93 -4.62
C LEU A 17 22.85 16.29 -3.27
N SER A 18 21.87 15.75 -2.54
CA SER A 18 22.08 15.04 -1.27
C SER A 18 22.57 13.59 -1.44
N GLY A 19 22.81 13.11 -2.67
CA GLY A 19 23.43 11.81 -2.94
C GLY A 19 22.56 10.59 -2.63
N ARG A 20 21.25 10.78 -2.40
CA ARG A 20 20.34 9.67 -2.14
C ARG A 20 20.13 8.85 -3.42
N LEU A 21 20.53 7.59 -3.37
CA LEU A 21 20.27 6.63 -4.44
C LEU A 21 18.76 6.42 -4.57
N THR A 22 18.27 6.59 -5.80
CA THR A 22 16.87 6.39 -6.15
C THR A 22 16.78 5.35 -7.25
N VAL A 23 15.81 4.43 -7.14
CA VAL A 23 15.50 3.47 -8.20
C VAL A 23 14.55 4.15 -9.19
N ALA A 24 15.00 4.34 -10.43
CA ALA A 24 14.14 4.74 -11.53
C ALA A 24 13.33 3.50 -11.98
N ALA A 25 12.16 3.30 -11.38
CA ALA A 25 11.33 2.12 -11.60
C ALA A 25 10.88 1.98 -13.07
N GLU A 26 11.35 0.92 -13.71
CA GLU A 26 10.97 0.49 -15.07
C GLU A 26 9.98 -0.69 -15.03
N LEU A 27 9.95 -1.38 -13.89
CA LEU A 27 9.10 -2.53 -13.60
C LEU A 27 8.63 -2.44 -12.15
N MET A 28 7.35 -2.69 -11.89
CA MET A 28 6.86 -2.93 -10.54
C MET A 28 5.97 -4.17 -10.55
N ARG A 29 6.28 -5.14 -9.70
CA ARG A 29 5.44 -6.31 -9.46
C ARG A 29 4.84 -6.20 -8.07
N VAL A 30 3.52 -6.18 -8.00
CA VAL A 30 2.79 -6.21 -6.73
C VAL A 30 2.60 -7.67 -6.34
N LEU A 31 3.23 -8.07 -5.24
CA LEU A 31 3.17 -9.44 -4.72
C LEU A 31 2.03 -9.58 -3.71
N ARG A 32 1.84 -8.58 -2.85
CA ARG A 32 0.77 -8.56 -1.84
C ARG A 32 0.27 -7.14 -1.60
N VAL A 33 -1.04 -6.98 -1.57
CA VAL A 33 -1.71 -5.73 -1.25
C VAL A 33 -2.22 -5.82 0.20
N SER A 34 -1.84 -4.89 1.05
CA SER A 34 -2.33 -4.82 2.43
C SER A 34 -3.78 -4.36 2.49
N LYS A 35 -4.52 -4.82 3.51
CA LYS A 35 -5.89 -4.35 3.76
C LYS A 35 -5.85 -2.88 4.18
N ALA A 36 -6.70 -2.07 3.58
CA ALA A 36 -6.97 -0.72 4.05
C ALA A 36 -8.21 -0.78 4.95
N LEU A 37 -8.03 -0.56 6.25
CA LEU A 37 -9.13 -0.56 7.21
C LEU A 37 -9.52 0.87 7.54
N THR A 38 -10.83 1.12 7.69
CA THR A 38 -11.36 2.36 8.26
C THR A 38 -12.44 2.05 9.28
N LYS A 39 -12.70 3.01 10.16
CA LYS A 39 -13.75 2.94 11.18
C LYS A 39 -14.94 3.77 10.76
N LEU A 40 -16.12 3.16 10.71
CA LEU A 40 -17.38 3.84 10.47
C LEU A 40 -18.20 3.95 11.76
N PRO A 41 -19.01 5.02 11.91
CA PRO A 41 -19.96 5.10 13.02
C PRO A 41 -20.95 3.93 12.98
N PRO A 42 -21.33 3.37 14.15
CA PRO A 42 -22.31 2.31 14.22
C PRO A 42 -23.71 2.77 13.81
N ARG A 43 -24.55 1.78 13.52
CA ARG A 43 -26.01 1.95 13.45
C ARG A 43 -26.58 1.90 14.86
N CYS A 44 -27.53 2.78 15.16
CA CYS A 44 -28.19 2.77 16.45
C CYS A 44 -29.02 1.48 16.61
N PRO A 45 -28.84 0.72 17.71
CA PRO A 45 -29.57 -0.53 17.94
C PRO A 45 -31.07 -0.33 18.17
N ARG A 46 -31.52 0.90 18.51
CA ARG A 46 -32.93 1.19 18.79
C ARG A 46 -33.72 1.56 17.53
N ASP A 47 -33.13 2.34 16.64
CA ASP A 47 -33.86 2.97 15.52
C ASP A 47 -33.13 2.87 14.17
N GLY A 48 -31.97 2.21 14.12
CA GLY A 48 -31.22 1.91 12.89
C GLY A 48 -30.53 3.11 12.23
N PHE A 49 -30.62 4.31 12.80
CA PHE A 49 -29.99 5.50 12.22
C PHE A 49 -28.47 5.47 12.41
N THR A 50 -27.72 6.04 11.47
CA THR A 50 -26.26 6.17 11.63
C THR A 50 -25.97 7.13 12.77
N MET A 51 -25.15 6.72 13.74
CA MET A 51 -24.83 7.56 14.88
C MET A 51 -23.79 8.64 14.53
N GLU A 52 -23.83 9.76 15.25
CA GLU A 52 -22.88 10.86 15.12
C GLU A 52 -21.71 10.65 16.08
N SER A 53 -20.49 11.00 15.66
CA SER A 53 -19.32 10.98 16.55
C SER A 53 -19.38 12.15 17.53
N LEU A 54 -19.13 11.89 18.81
CA LEU A 54 -19.00 12.93 19.85
C LEU A 54 -17.57 13.49 19.95
N GLY A 55 -16.66 13.07 19.06
CA GLY A 55 -15.23 13.38 19.10
C GLY A 55 -14.38 12.22 19.62
N ARG A 56 -13.05 12.38 19.49
CA ARG A 56 -12.05 11.38 19.89
C ARG A 56 -12.25 10.96 21.36
N GLY A 57 -12.36 9.66 21.62
CA GLY A 57 -12.53 9.13 22.98
C GLY A 57 -13.91 9.33 23.61
N LYS A 58 -14.87 9.96 22.92
CA LYS A 58 -16.18 10.31 23.49
C LYS A 58 -17.33 9.43 23.00
N GLY A 59 -17.06 8.52 22.07
CA GLY A 59 -18.04 7.60 21.51
C GLY A 59 -19.00 8.25 20.52
N TYR A 60 -20.22 7.72 20.45
CA TYR A 60 -21.22 8.06 19.45
C TYR A 60 -22.56 8.40 20.09
N ARG A 61 -23.36 9.25 19.44
CA ARG A 61 -24.73 9.57 19.86
C ARG A 61 -25.71 9.40 18.69
N CYS A 62 -26.85 8.76 18.96
CA CYS A 62 -27.94 8.73 17.98
C CYS A 62 -28.63 10.10 17.94
N PRO A 63 -28.74 10.75 16.78
CA PRO A 63 -29.37 12.06 16.66
C PRO A 63 -30.89 12.03 16.92
N ARG A 64 -31.55 10.87 16.78
CA ARG A 64 -33.00 10.75 16.99
C ARG A 64 -33.39 10.37 18.42
N CYS A 65 -32.88 9.24 18.92
CA CYS A 65 -33.28 8.74 20.25
C CYS A 65 -32.34 9.16 21.38
N GLY A 66 -31.21 9.80 21.06
CA GLY A 66 -30.25 10.29 22.05
C GLY A 66 -29.37 9.21 22.69
N LEU A 67 -29.55 7.92 22.34
CA LEU A 67 -28.73 6.82 22.83
C LEU A 67 -27.24 7.11 22.58
N ARG A 68 -26.39 6.80 23.55
CA ARG A 68 -24.94 6.91 23.43
C ARG A 68 -24.30 5.53 23.40
N LEU A 69 -23.31 5.38 22.53
CA LEU A 69 -22.45 4.19 22.46
C LEU A 69 -20.99 4.59 22.70
N PRO A 70 -20.18 3.69 23.25
CA PRO A 70 -18.74 3.90 23.42
C PRO A 70 -17.98 3.93 22.07
N GLU A 71 -16.71 4.36 22.07
CA GLU A 71 -15.90 4.51 20.85
C GLU A 71 -15.54 3.18 20.17
N ASP A 72 -15.46 2.09 20.95
CA ASP A 72 -15.26 0.72 20.46
C ASP A 72 -16.48 0.17 19.72
N ALA A 73 -17.64 0.84 19.78
CA ALA A 73 -18.79 0.51 18.95
C ALA A 73 -18.58 0.86 17.46
N ALA A 74 -17.46 1.48 17.10
CA ALA A 74 -17.10 1.73 15.70
C ALA A 74 -17.04 0.42 14.89
N ILE A 75 -17.57 0.45 13.67
CA ILE A 75 -17.53 -0.70 12.76
C ILE A 75 -16.27 -0.60 11.91
N GLU A 76 -15.39 -1.58 12.01
CA GLU A 76 -14.24 -1.71 11.12
C GLU A 76 -14.68 -2.25 9.76
N VAL A 77 -14.29 -1.56 8.69
CA VAL A 77 -14.59 -1.95 7.31
C VAL A 77 -13.34 -1.91 6.44
N GLU A 78 -13.26 -2.86 5.52
CA GLU A 78 -12.23 -2.90 4.49
C GLU A 78 -12.59 -1.93 3.36
N LEU A 79 -11.70 -0.98 3.08
CA LEU A 79 -11.81 -0.08 1.94
C LEU A 79 -11.34 -0.79 0.67
N PRO A 80 -12.12 -0.73 -0.42
CA PRO A 80 -11.71 -1.30 -1.69
C PRO A 80 -10.47 -0.57 -2.20
N ARG A 81 -9.48 -1.35 -2.68
CA ARG A 81 -8.25 -0.82 -3.27
C ARG A 81 -8.22 -1.08 -4.77
N ALA A 82 -7.82 -0.05 -5.53
CA ALA A 82 -7.61 -0.17 -6.97
C ALA A 82 -6.35 -0.98 -7.32
N LEU A 83 -5.35 -0.98 -6.44
CA LEU A 83 -4.11 -1.76 -6.61
C LEU A 83 -4.42 -3.25 -6.50
N ARG A 84 -3.95 -4.04 -7.46
CA ARG A 84 -4.11 -5.51 -7.49
C ARG A 84 -2.73 -6.16 -7.59
N PRO A 85 -2.57 -7.41 -7.12
CA PRO A 85 -1.38 -8.19 -7.44
C PRO A 85 -1.19 -8.30 -8.95
N GLY A 86 0.07 -8.20 -9.42
CA GLY A 86 0.38 -8.25 -10.84
C GLY A 86 1.54 -7.37 -11.27
N LEU A 87 1.82 -7.39 -12.57
CA LEU A 87 2.90 -6.63 -13.20
C LEU A 87 2.40 -5.28 -13.71
N TYR A 88 3.09 -4.22 -13.29
CA TYR A 88 2.86 -2.85 -13.71
C TYR A 88 4.07 -2.35 -14.48
N LEU A 89 3.84 -1.89 -15.71
CA LEU A 89 4.84 -1.33 -16.59
C LEU A 89 4.53 0.15 -16.86
N PRO A 90 5.56 1.00 -17.03
CA PRO A 90 5.37 2.34 -17.57
C PRO A 90 4.66 2.30 -18.92
N LYS A 91 3.92 3.37 -19.26
CA LYS A 91 3.36 3.53 -20.61
C LYS A 91 4.49 3.46 -21.65
N ALA A 92 4.21 2.82 -22.79
CA ALA A 92 5.18 2.40 -23.81
C ALA A 92 6.25 3.45 -24.21
N GLY A 93 5.93 4.76 -24.17
CA GLY A 93 6.88 5.84 -24.47
C GLY A 93 7.88 6.22 -23.36
N ARG A 94 7.81 5.59 -22.18
CA ARG A 94 8.79 5.77 -21.08
C ARG A 94 9.63 4.52 -20.80
N LEU A 95 9.47 3.49 -21.62
CA LEU A 95 10.30 2.28 -21.55
C LEU A 95 11.67 2.61 -22.16
N ARG A 96 12.75 2.25 -21.48
CA ARG A 96 14.08 2.37 -22.08
C ARG A 96 14.20 1.36 -23.23
N HIS A 97 15.08 1.65 -24.19
CA HIS A 97 15.39 0.76 -25.31
C HIS A 97 15.76 -0.68 -24.90
N LEU A 98 16.26 -0.88 -23.68
CA LEU A 98 16.61 -2.18 -23.11
C LEU A 98 15.45 -2.87 -22.36
N THR A 99 14.24 -2.31 -22.34
CA THR A 99 13.10 -2.96 -21.70
C THR A 99 12.56 -4.01 -22.66
N PRO A 100 12.71 -5.32 -22.37
CA PRO A 100 12.28 -6.35 -23.30
C PRO A 100 10.75 -6.30 -23.43
N VAL A 101 10.26 -5.87 -24.59
CA VAL A 101 8.86 -6.01 -24.95
C VAL A 101 8.67 -7.45 -25.40
N GLY A 102 8.12 -8.28 -24.52
CA GLY A 102 7.74 -9.66 -24.85
C GLY A 102 8.77 -10.72 -24.45
N ARG A 103 8.74 -11.09 -23.17
CA ARG A 103 8.86 -12.45 -22.60
C ARG A 103 8.82 -12.28 -21.07
N PRO A 104 8.23 -13.20 -20.30
CA PRO A 104 8.39 -13.16 -18.86
C PRO A 104 9.89 -13.20 -18.54
N LEU A 105 10.36 -12.23 -17.76
CA LEU A 105 11.74 -12.26 -17.23
C LEU A 105 11.92 -13.60 -16.51
N PRO A 106 13.03 -14.31 -16.73
CA PRO A 106 13.30 -15.53 -15.97
C PRO A 106 13.23 -15.18 -14.49
N THR A 107 12.46 -15.97 -13.74
CA THR A 107 12.48 -15.92 -12.28
C THR A 107 13.93 -16.10 -11.87
N LEU A 108 14.51 -15.13 -11.16
CA LEU A 108 15.89 -15.18 -10.71
C LEU A 108 15.99 -16.28 -9.64
N ALA A 109 16.12 -17.53 -10.07
CA ALA A 109 16.16 -18.69 -9.17
C ALA A 109 17.41 -18.67 -8.28
N SER A 110 18.45 -17.98 -8.74
CA SER A 110 19.67 -17.70 -7.97
C SER A 110 20.34 -16.43 -8.52
N LEU A 111 20.82 -15.58 -7.62
CA LEU A 111 21.69 -14.45 -7.97
C LEU A 111 23.00 -14.98 -8.59
N PRO A 112 23.52 -14.36 -9.67
CA PRO A 112 24.84 -14.72 -10.17
C PRO A 112 25.88 -14.52 -9.06
N ILE A 113 26.76 -15.52 -8.95
CA ILE A 113 27.70 -15.70 -7.85
C ILE A 113 28.52 -14.41 -7.65
N GLY A 114 28.40 -13.83 -6.46
CA GLY A 114 29.13 -12.62 -6.05
C GLY A 114 28.23 -11.46 -5.60
N LEU A 115 26.95 -11.44 -5.99
CA LEU A 115 25.96 -10.49 -5.48
C LEU A 115 25.31 -11.06 -4.22
N LYS A 116 25.54 -10.43 -3.06
CA LYS A 116 24.77 -10.79 -1.86
C LYS A 116 23.35 -10.26 -2.04
N ALA A 117 22.36 -10.99 -1.54
CA ALA A 117 20.97 -10.54 -1.56
C ALA A 117 20.81 -9.15 -0.91
N SER A 118 21.63 -8.81 0.09
CA SER A 118 21.72 -7.49 0.72
C SER A 118 22.14 -6.35 -0.21
N ASP A 119 22.84 -6.67 -1.30
CA ASP A 119 23.36 -5.68 -2.26
C ASP A 119 22.29 -5.29 -3.29
N VAL A 120 21.28 -6.16 -3.48
CA VAL A 120 20.18 -5.99 -4.45
C VAL A 120 18.86 -5.65 -3.74
N LEU A 121 18.60 -6.28 -2.59
CA LEU A 121 17.41 -6.10 -1.78
C LEU A 121 17.75 -5.25 -0.55
N ARG A 122 17.73 -3.94 -0.70
CA ARG A 122 17.59 -3.04 0.45
C ARG A 122 16.11 -2.87 0.77
N VAL A 123 15.64 -3.61 1.76
CA VAL A 123 14.34 -3.37 2.38
C VAL A 123 14.45 -2.08 3.18
N TYR A 124 13.86 -1.00 2.68
CA TYR A 124 13.69 0.21 3.46
C TYR A 124 12.49 0.00 4.38
N GLU A 125 12.75 -0.29 5.65
CA GLU A 125 11.72 -0.19 6.68
C GLU A 125 11.34 1.29 6.81
N ASN A 126 10.06 1.59 6.58
CA ASN A 126 9.55 2.94 6.77
C ASN A 126 9.54 3.23 8.28
N PRO A 127 10.33 4.19 8.79
CA PRO A 127 10.23 4.55 10.19
C PRO A 127 8.82 5.13 10.43
N SER A 128 8.22 4.68 11.53
CA SER A 128 6.86 4.96 11.95
C SER A 128 6.61 6.44 12.21
#